data_AF-A0A7K6XEY2-F1
#
_entry.id   AF-A0A7K6XEY2-F1
#
_cell.length_a   1.000
_cell.length_b   1.000
_cell.length_c   1.000
_cell.angle_alpha   90.00
_cell.angle_beta   90.00
_cell.angle_gamma   90.00
#
_symmetry.space_group_name_H-M   'P 1'
#
loop_
_entity.id
_entity.type
_entity.pdbx_description
1 polymer ?
#
loop_
_entity_poly.entity_id
_entity_poly.type
_entity_poly.pdbx_seq_one_letter_code
_entity_poly.pdbx_strand_id
1 'polypeptide(L)'
;EAVAAEWMLEFACSCLCRHFAEQSGAEFWRWRDVAQALINGLSQIPPHQKKTVYLCQLLIRIAQGKSLGLQFENDQRISPLESALSFWTLLEREEIKLEKLHEEIRRLIQIQIVAVHMENRYFKEAAEVLERLFTDSESDKPLRVKLATVIKTKDPYVPLLQSFSYGLLINKIKSYIELFMKENETNFLIQEATKHVVSKGLGATALQNRPVEVNENGKSDSEPKQRFVLSIILLRDVLGHTFPIFLKFVLFRGLDSMQNVGKNEVSLACSRRRQRWTHKEDLELKLGVKEFGVGNWAKILAHGNFNNRTSVMLKDRWRTLSKIK
;
A
#
# COMPACT_ATOMS: atom_id res chain seq x y z
N GLU A 1 -17.66 20.13 21.77
CA GLU A 1 -16.42 19.33 21.67
C GLU A 1 -16.62 18.02 20.92
N ALA A 2 -17.55 17.14 21.32
CA ALA A 2 -17.79 15.85 20.66
C ALA A 2 -17.96 15.93 19.12
N VAL A 3 -18.82 16.84 18.63
CA VAL A 3 -19.05 17.04 17.18
C VAL A 3 -17.76 17.47 16.46
N ALA A 4 -16.95 18.32 17.08
CA ALA A 4 -15.68 18.74 16.49
C ALA A 4 -14.67 17.58 16.46
N ALA A 5 -14.61 16.77 17.54
CA ALA A 5 -13.78 15.57 17.59
C ALA A 5 -14.15 14.56 16.49
N GLU A 6 -15.45 14.43 16.22
CA GLU A 6 -15.96 13.62 15.13
C GLU A 6 -15.46 14.10 13.76
N TRP A 7 -15.65 15.37 13.43
CA TRP A 7 -15.18 15.91 12.17
C TRP A 7 -13.66 15.81 12.02
N MET A 8 -12.92 16.07 13.11
CA MET A 8 -11.46 15.91 13.13
C MET A 8 -11.04 14.46 12.89
N LEU A 9 -11.76 13.47 13.43
CA LEU A 9 -11.47 12.06 13.23
C LEU A 9 -11.72 11.64 11.77
N GLU A 10 -12.83 12.05 11.19
CA GLU A 10 -13.12 11.78 9.79
C GLU A 10 -12.05 12.42 8.88
N PHE A 11 -11.66 13.66 9.16
CA PHE A 11 -10.61 14.34 8.42
C PHE A 11 -9.26 13.63 8.55
N ALA A 12 -8.90 13.21 9.77
CA ALA A 12 -7.69 12.44 10.02
C ALA A 12 -7.69 11.10 9.29
N CYS A 13 -8.83 10.40 9.26
CA CYS A 13 -9.02 9.16 8.50
C CYS A 13 -8.83 9.39 7.00
N SER A 14 -9.44 10.43 6.43
CA SER A 14 -9.24 10.80 5.03
C SER A 14 -7.77 11.07 4.71
N CYS A 15 -7.04 11.72 5.63
CA CYS A 15 -5.61 11.97 5.47
C CYS A 15 -4.77 10.68 5.53
N LEU A 16 -5.08 9.78 6.46
CA LEU A 16 -4.47 8.46 6.56
C LEU A 16 -4.67 7.65 5.27
N CYS A 17 -5.92 7.57 4.80
CA CYS A 17 -6.30 6.88 3.57
C CYS A 17 -5.48 7.35 2.36
N ARG A 18 -5.39 8.68 2.17
CA ARG A 18 -4.64 9.28 1.07
C ARG A 18 -3.14 8.99 1.17
N HIS A 19 -2.52 9.21 2.33
CA HIS A 19 -1.07 8.99 2.47
C HIS A 19 -0.69 7.50 2.43
N PHE A 20 -1.60 6.61 2.86
CA PHE A 20 -1.45 5.17 2.66
C PHE A 20 -1.48 4.81 1.16
N ALA A 21 -2.41 5.38 0.40
CA ALA A 21 -2.51 5.17 -1.04
C ALA A 21 -1.27 5.67 -1.80
N GLU A 22 -0.73 6.82 -1.39
CA GLU A 22 0.49 7.43 -1.92
C GLU A 22 1.79 6.76 -1.45
N GLN A 23 1.72 5.92 -0.41
CA GLN A 23 2.90 5.36 0.29
C GLN A 23 3.81 6.46 0.87
N SER A 24 3.23 7.57 1.32
CA SER A 24 3.95 8.70 1.91
C SER A 24 4.21 8.47 3.40
N GLY A 25 5.39 7.91 3.73
CA GLY A 25 5.70 7.45 5.08
C GLY A 25 5.61 8.53 6.18
N ALA A 26 6.31 9.66 6.03
CA ALA A 26 6.38 10.67 7.09
C ALA A 26 5.01 11.30 7.41
N GLU A 27 4.24 11.63 6.37
CA GLU A 27 2.90 12.21 6.55
C GLU A 27 1.89 11.19 7.07
N PHE A 28 2.00 9.92 6.64
CA PHE A 28 1.18 8.84 7.17
C PHE A 28 1.35 8.70 8.69
N TRP A 29 2.59 8.69 9.20
CA TRP A 29 2.84 8.54 10.63
C TRP A 29 2.34 9.74 11.45
N ARG A 30 2.46 10.96 10.92
CA ARG A 30 1.90 12.15 11.57
C ARG A 30 0.39 12.08 11.69
N TRP A 31 -0.31 11.67 10.63
CA TRP A 31 -1.76 11.51 10.67
C TRP A 31 -2.23 10.32 11.51
N ARG A 32 -1.41 9.27 11.62
CA ARG A 32 -1.64 8.19 12.59
C ARG A 32 -1.64 8.72 14.01
N ASP A 33 -0.67 9.54 14.40
CA ASP A 33 -0.62 10.08 15.76
C ASP A 33 -1.86 10.93 16.09
N VAL A 34 -2.29 11.75 15.13
CA VAL A 34 -3.53 12.54 15.26
C VAL A 34 -4.75 11.64 15.40
N ALA A 35 -4.92 10.67 14.50
CA ALA A 35 -6.06 9.74 14.53
C ALA A 35 -6.07 8.92 15.83
N GLN A 36 -4.92 8.44 16.29
CA GLN A 36 -4.83 7.66 17.52
C GLN A 36 -5.16 8.50 18.76
N ALA A 37 -4.71 9.75 18.82
CA ALA A 37 -5.07 10.66 19.90
C ALA A 37 -6.58 10.92 19.95
N LEU A 38 -7.22 11.12 18.79
CA LEU A 38 -8.67 11.31 18.68
C LEU A 38 -9.44 10.06 19.09
N ILE A 39 -9.02 8.88 18.63
CA ILE A 39 -9.64 7.58 18.97
C ILE A 39 -9.52 7.30 20.47
N ASN A 40 -8.35 7.54 21.07
CA ASN A 40 -8.12 7.35 22.50
C ASN A 40 -8.94 8.31 23.36
N GLY A 41 -9.35 9.45 22.81
CA GLY A 41 -10.25 10.40 23.47
C GLY A 41 -11.72 9.98 23.49
N LEU A 42 -12.10 8.93 22.73
CA LEU A 42 -13.47 8.42 22.73
C LEU A 42 -13.68 7.49 23.93
N SER A 43 -14.69 7.80 24.77
CA SER A 43 -15.11 6.89 25.85
C SER A 43 -15.83 5.65 25.31
N GLN A 44 -16.54 5.79 24.20
CA GLN A 44 -17.18 4.74 23.42
C GLN A 44 -17.17 5.15 21.94
N ILE A 45 -17.01 4.18 21.03
CA ILE A 45 -17.03 4.44 19.59
C ILE A 45 -18.50 4.57 19.13
N PRO A 46 -18.94 5.75 18.66
CA PRO A 46 -20.29 5.91 18.14
C PRO A 46 -20.56 5.00 16.93
N PRO A 47 -21.78 4.47 16.76
CA PRO A 47 -22.09 3.52 15.69
C PRO A 47 -21.71 4.01 14.29
N HIS A 48 -21.99 5.28 13.98
CA HIS A 48 -21.67 5.87 12.67
C HIS A 48 -20.18 6.05 12.42
N GLN A 49 -19.35 6.12 13.48
CA GLN A 49 -17.90 6.29 13.36
C GLN A 49 -17.13 4.97 13.37
N LYS A 50 -17.79 3.84 13.63
CA LYS A 50 -17.15 2.52 13.72
C LYS A 50 -16.31 2.22 12.48
N LYS A 51 -16.87 2.40 11.28
CA LYS A 51 -16.14 2.19 10.02
C LYS A 51 -14.86 3.03 9.96
N THR A 52 -14.95 4.32 10.29
CA THR A 52 -13.81 5.26 10.31
C THR A 52 -12.72 4.82 11.28
N VAL A 53 -13.11 4.45 12.51
CA VAL A 53 -12.16 3.98 13.54
C VAL A 53 -11.50 2.67 13.10
N TYR A 54 -12.29 1.68 12.66
CA TYR A 54 -11.76 0.38 12.26
C TYR A 54 -10.85 0.49 11.04
N LEU A 55 -11.18 1.35 10.07
CA LEU A 55 -10.30 1.61 8.93
C LEU A 55 -8.99 2.26 9.35
N CYS A 56 -9.02 3.26 10.23
CA CYS A 56 -7.78 3.85 10.76
C CYS A 56 -6.89 2.78 11.42
N GLN A 57 -7.48 1.98 12.32
CA GLN A 57 -6.77 0.94 13.06
C GLN A 57 -6.20 -0.15 12.13
N LEU A 58 -6.95 -0.53 11.10
CA LEU A 58 -6.50 -1.44 10.04
C LEU A 58 -5.29 -0.87 9.30
N LEU A 59 -5.38 0.35 8.77
CA LEU A 59 -4.32 0.93 7.94
C LEU A 59 -3.01 1.09 8.70
N ILE A 60 -3.08 1.49 9.97
CA ILE A 60 -1.90 1.62 10.85
C ILE A 60 -1.20 0.26 11.02
N ARG A 61 -1.97 -0.80 11.31
CA ARG A 61 -1.44 -2.15 11.51
C ARG A 61 -0.91 -2.77 10.24
N ILE A 62 -1.58 -2.55 9.11
CA ILE A 62 -1.08 -2.95 7.80
C ILE A 62 0.22 -2.19 7.51
N ALA A 63 0.30 -0.88 7.68
CA ALA A 63 1.55 -0.15 7.44
C ALA A 63 2.76 -0.69 8.25
N GLN A 64 2.51 -1.27 9.44
CA GLN A 64 3.52 -1.90 10.29
C GLN A 64 3.55 -3.43 10.20
N GLY A 65 2.82 -4.04 9.25
CA GLY A 65 2.50 -5.46 9.23
C GLY A 65 3.71 -6.41 9.15
N LYS A 66 4.82 -5.93 8.58
CA LYS A 66 6.07 -6.71 8.49
C LYS A 66 6.92 -6.68 9.77
N SER A 67 6.61 -5.78 10.71
CA SER A 67 7.40 -5.53 11.90
C SER A 67 6.87 -6.36 13.07
N LEU A 68 7.24 -7.65 13.10
CA LEU A 68 6.76 -8.60 14.13
C LEU A 68 7.14 -8.24 15.57
N GLY A 69 8.14 -7.36 15.77
CA GLY A 69 8.52 -6.87 17.11
C GLY A 69 7.60 -5.78 17.67
N LEU A 70 6.63 -5.29 16.91
CA LEU A 70 5.68 -4.28 17.36
C LEU A 70 4.43 -4.92 17.96
N GLN A 71 4.02 -4.41 19.11
CA GLN A 71 2.86 -4.90 19.86
C GLN A 71 1.74 -3.86 19.80
N PHE A 72 0.57 -4.30 19.34
CA PHE A 72 -0.66 -3.51 19.30
C PHE A 72 -1.67 -3.96 20.34
N GLU A 73 -1.65 -5.24 20.69
CA GLU A 73 -2.59 -5.86 21.62
C GLU A 73 -1.89 -6.23 22.93
N ASN A 74 -2.67 -6.41 23.98
CA ASN A 74 -2.16 -6.85 25.28
C ASN A 74 -1.54 -8.25 25.23
N ASP A 75 -2.08 -9.12 24.36
CA ASP A 75 -1.49 -10.43 24.09
C ASP A 75 -0.28 -10.26 23.16
N GLN A 76 0.90 -10.48 23.73
CA GLN A 76 2.19 -10.36 23.03
C GLN A 76 2.34 -11.33 21.86
N ARG A 77 1.49 -12.36 21.75
CA ARG A 77 1.51 -13.34 20.66
C ARG A 77 0.82 -12.83 19.40
N ILE A 78 0.02 -11.77 19.50
CA ILE A 78 -0.74 -11.23 18.38
C ILE A 78 0.17 -10.30 17.57
N SER A 79 0.52 -10.73 16.36
CA SER A 79 1.28 -9.90 15.43
C SER A 79 0.45 -8.72 14.91
N PRO A 80 1.10 -7.66 14.39
CA PRO A 80 0.40 -6.53 13.78
C PRO A 80 -0.64 -6.93 12.72
N LEU A 81 -0.34 -7.94 11.88
CA LEU A 81 -1.27 -8.40 10.84
C LEU A 81 -2.43 -9.24 11.39
N GLU A 82 -2.23 -10.00 12.48
CA GLU A 82 -3.34 -10.67 13.16
C GLU A 82 -4.30 -9.66 13.78
N SER A 83 -3.75 -8.61 14.39
CA SER A 83 -4.58 -7.50 14.86
C SER A 83 -5.23 -6.76 13.68
N ALA A 84 -4.55 -6.58 12.54
CA ALA A 84 -5.18 -6.02 11.34
C ALA A 84 -6.38 -6.86 10.88
N LEU A 85 -6.26 -8.18 10.93
CA LEU A 85 -7.34 -9.11 10.57
C LEU A 85 -8.57 -8.94 11.47
N SER A 86 -8.38 -8.71 12.77
CA SER A 86 -9.52 -8.50 13.68
C SER A 86 -10.32 -7.23 13.31
N PHE A 87 -9.63 -6.13 13.01
CA PHE A 87 -10.27 -4.90 12.53
C PHE A 87 -10.89 -5.07 11.13
N TRP A 88 -10.29 -5.88 10.27
CA TRP A 88 -10.90 -6.22 8.98
C TRP A 88 -12.24 -6.95 9.17
N THR A 89 -12.29 -7.96 10.04
CA THR A 89 -13.54 -8.66 10.36
C THR A 89 -14.60 -7.74 10.96
N LEU A 90 -14.20 -6.73 11.73
CA LEU A 90 -15.13 -5.70 12.23
C LEU A 90 -15.69 -4.83 11.09
N LEU A 91 -14.85 -4.42 10.12
CA LEU A 91 -15.31 -3.68 8.94
C LEU A 91 -16.30 -4.47 8.09
N GLU A 92 -16.03 -5.76 7.87
CA GLU A 92 -16.91 -6.63 7.09
C GLU A 92 -18.31 -6.75 7.69
N ARG A 93 -18.44 -6.69 9.01
CA ARG A 93 -19.73 -6.70 9.71
C ARG A 93 -20.52 -5.41 9.51
N GLU A 94 -19.84 -4.29 9.33
CA GLU A 94 -20.46 -2.99 9.09
C GLU A 94 -20.84 -2.78 7.61
N GLU A 95 -20.38 -3.63 6.69
CA GLU A 95 -20.58 -3.44 5.26
C GLU A 95 -20.82 -4.75 4.48
N ILE A 96 -22.10 -4.97 4.12
CA ILE A 96 -22.55 -6.22 3.46
C ILE A 96 -22.35 -6.19 1.93
N LYS A 97 -22.19 -5.02 1.30
CA LYS A 97 -22.24 -4.89 -0.17
C LYS A 97 -20.98 -5.36 -0.91
N LEU A 98 -19.87 -5.56 -0.22
CA LEU A 98 -18.54 -5.79 -0.82
C LEU A 98 -18.00 -7.20 -0.60
N GLU A 99 -18.86 -8.21 -0.44
CA GLU A 99 -18.51 -9.59 -0.06
C GLU A 99 -17.29 -10.16 -0.79
N LYS A 100 -17.20 -9.99 -2.12
CA LYS A 100 -16.07 -10.49 -2.91
C LYS A 100 -14.75 -9.79 -2.56
N LEU A 101 -14.75 -8.46 -2.46
CA LEU A 101 -13.54 -7.70 -2.12
C LEU A 101 -13.13 -7.95 -0.66
N HIS A 102 -14.13 -8.09 0.22
CA HIS A 102 -13.96 -8.47 1.62
C HIS A 102 -13.24 -9.80 1.77
N GLU A 103 -13.76 -10.84 1.10
CA GLU A 103 -13.15 -12.17 1.09
C GLU A 103 -11.72 -12.15 0.53
N GLU A 104 -11.50 -11.44 -0.57
CA GLU A 104 -10.18 -11.33 -1.19
C GLU A 104 -9.15 -10.68 -0.24
N ILE A 105 -9.51 -9.57 0.41
CA ILE A 105 -8.62 -8.87 1.35
C ILE A 105 -8.41 -9.73 2.60
N ARG A 106 -9.46 -10.33 3.17
CA ARG A 106 -9.35 -11.22 4.33
C ARG A 106 -8.36 -12.34 4.06
N ARG A 107 -8.52 -13.03 2.92
CA ARG A 107 -7.62 -14.10 2.50
C ARG A 107 -6.19 -13.62 2.28
N LEU A 108 -6.01 -12.44 1.70
CA LEU A 108 -4.67 -11.83 1.54
C LEU A 108 -4.03 -11.53 2.88
N ILE A 109 -4.76 -10.98 3.85
CA ILE A 109 -4.25 -10.74 5.21
C ILE A 109 -3.84 -12.07 5.85
N GLN A 110 -4.70 -13.09 5.83
CA GLN A 110 -4.39 -14.41 6.39
C GLN A 110 -3.12 -15.04 5.78
N ILE A 111 -2.97 -14.98 4.45
CA ILE A 111 -1.77 -15.49 3.77
C ILE A 111 -0.54 -14.68 4.17
N GLN A 112 -0.66 -13.35 4.24
CA GLN A 112 0.46 -12.48 4.58
C GLN A 112 0.89 -12.59 6.04
N ILE A 113 -0.01 -12.90 6.97
CA ILE A 113 0.35 -13.23 8.35
C ILE A 113 1.36 -14.38 8.36
N VAL A 114 1.06 -15.48 7.66
CA VAL A 114 1.98 -16.63 7.57
C VAL A 114 3.23 -16.27 6.78
N ALA A 115 3.10 -15.56 5.66
CA ALA A 115 4.22 -15.18 4.79
C ALA A 115 5.29 -14.38 5.55
N VAL A 116 4.88 -13.39 6.35
CA VAL A 116 5.80 -12.54 7.12
C VAL A 116 6.57 -13.35 8.16
N HIS A 117 5.91 -14.30 8.86
CA HIS A 117 6.62 -15.19 9.79
C HIS A 117 7.62 -16.12 9.07
N MET A 118 7.23 -16.64 7.90
CA MET A 118 8.10 -17.47 7.06
C MET A 118 9.32 -16.70 6.54
N GLU A 119 9.14 -15.46 6.08
CA GLU A 119 10.23 -14.57 5.62
C GLU A 119 11.24 -14.26 6.75
N ASN A 120 10.76 -14.14 7.99
CA ASN A 120 11.58 -13.91 9.18
C ASN A 120 12.18 -15.20 9.79
N ARG A 121 11.96 -16.37 9.17
CA ARG A 121 12.41 -17.69 9.65
C ARG A 121 11.79 -18.15 10.98
N TYR A 122 10.68 -17.54 11.38
CA TYR A 122 9.91 -17.91 12.58
C TYR A 122 8.91 -19.02 12.24
N PHE A 123 9.45 -20.20 11.92
CA PHE A 123 8.64 -21.32 11.39
C PHE A 123 7.71 -21.95 12.45
N LYS A 124 8.12 -21.93 13.73
CA LYS A 124 7.30 -22.49 14.82
C LYS A 124 6.11 -21.58 15.10
N GLU A 125 6.39 -20.30 15.21
CA GLU A 125 5.44 -19.21 15.37
C GLU A 125 4.48 -19.17 14.18
N ALA A 126 4.96 -19.35 12.94
CA ALA A 126 4.10 -19.47 11.77
C ALA A 126 3.08 -20.61 11.89
N ALA A 127 3.48 -21.76 12.44
CA ALA A 127 2.57 -22.89 12.67
C ALA A 127 1.56 -22.59 13.78
N GLU A 128 2.00 -21.98 14.89
CA GLU A 128 1.11 -21.57 15.99
C GLU A 128 0.09 -20.52 15.54
N VAL A 129 0.53 -19.54 14.75
CA VAL A 129 -0.34 -18.52 14.16
C VAL A 129 -1.32 -19.16 13.19
N LEU A 130 -0.90 -20.12 12.36
CA LEU A 130 -1.80 -20.84 11.46
C LEU A 130 -2.93 -21.54 12.23
N GLU A 131 -2.61 -22.20 13.34
CA GLU A 131 -3.60 -22.87 14.18
C GLU A 131 -4.59 -21.88 14.82
N ARG A 132 -4.10 -20.71 15.25
CA ARG A 132 -4.94 -19.62 15.78
C ARG A 132 -5.84 -18.96 14.73
N LEU A 133 -5.38 -18.84 13.49
CA LEU A 133 -6.14 -18.20 12.41
C LEU A 133 -7.34 -19.03 11.94
N PHE A 134 -7.26 -20.35 12.08
CA PHE A 134 -8.22 -21.29 11.48
C PHE A 134 -8.80 -22.27 12.51
N THR A 135 -8.95 -21.85 13.76
CA THR A 135 -9.26 -22.75 14.89
C THR A 135 -10.59 -23.51 14.71
N ASP A 136 -11.58 -22.97 13.97
CA ASP A 136 -12.90 -23.64 13.78
C ASP A 136 -13.55 -23.42 12.38
N SER A 137 -12.77 -23.05 11.35
CA SER A 137 -13.31 -22.70 10.03
C SER A 137 -13.23 -23.85 9.02
N GLU A 138 -14.35 -24.57 8.81
CA GLU A 138 -14.43 -25.61 7.77
C GLU A 138 -14.30 -25.03 6.35
N SER A 139 -14.74 -23.78 6.12
CA SER A 139 -14.62 -23.10 4.82
C SER A 139 -13.17 -22.81 4.44
N ASP A 140 -12.30 -22.58 5.42
CA ASP A 140 -10.90 -22.22 5.18
C ASP A 140 -9.95 -23.41 5.19
N LYS A 141 -10.46 -24.62 5.39
CA LYS A 141 -9.71 -25.88 5.40
C LYS A 141 -8.77 -26.04 4.19
N PRO A 142 -9.17 -25.72 2.94
CA PRO A 142 -8.27 -25.82 1.80
C PRO A 142 -7.07 -24.86 1.87
N LEU A 143 -7.28 -23.65 2.39
CA LEU A 143 -6.22 -22.65 2.55
C LEU A 143 -5.27 -23.05 3.68
N ARG A 144 -5.83 -23.49 4.81
CA ARG A 144 -5.07 -23.99 5.96
C ARG A 144 -4.12 -25.12 5.57
N VAL A 145 -4.61 -26.13 4.84
CA VAL A 145 -3.78 -27.27 4.40
C VAL A 145 -2.65 -26.82 3.46
N LYS A 146 -2.93 -25.89 2.54
CA LYS A 146 -1.90 -25.33 1.65
C LYS A 146 -0.83 -24.58 2.44
N LEU A 147 -1.23 -23.71 3.37
CA LEU A 147 -0.29 -22.95 4.20
C LEU A 147 0.52 -23.86 5.13
N ALA A 148 -0.10 -24.88 5.75
CA ALA A 148 0.62 -25.88 6.54
C ALA A 148 1.68 -26.61 5.72
N THR A 149 1.39 -26.93 4.46
CA THR A 149 2.36 -27.55 3.55
C THR A 149 3.53 -26.60 3.26
N VAL A 150 3.25 -25.32 3.04
CA VAL A 150 4.29 -24.29 2.85
C VAL A 150 5.15 -24.10 4.10
N ILE A 151 4.56 -24.12 5.30
CA ILE A 151 5.34 -24.02 6.55
C ILE A 151 6.28 -25.22 6.69
N LYS A 152 5.82 -26.42 6.34
CA LYS A 152 6.64 -27.64 6.36
C LYS A 152 7.82 -27.60 5.40
N THR A 153 7.68 -26.98 4.22
CA THR A 153 8.82 -26.83 3.29
C THR A 153 9.89 -25.87 3.80
N LYS A 154 9.55 -24.99 4.77
CA LYS A 154 10.45 -23.96 5.33
C LYS A 154 11.03 -23.03 4.26
N ASP A 155 10.38 -22.93 3.11
CA ASP A 155 10.76 -22.06 2.00
C ASP A 155 9.76 -20.91 1.88
N PRO A 156 10.16 -19.66 2.18
CA PRO A 156 9.28 -18.49 2.05
C PRO A 156 9.05 -18.07 0.59
N TYR A 157 9.82 -18.57 -0.37
CA TYR A 157 9.77 -18.13 -1.78
C TYR A 157 8.93 -19.04 -2.69
N VAL A 158 8.04 -19.84 -2.10
CA VAL A 158 7.12 -20.68 -2.85
C VAL A 158 6.18 -19.84 -3.74
N PRO A 159 5.74 -20.36 -4.90
CA PRO A 159 4.86 -19.63 -5.82
C PRO A 159 3.58 -19.06 -5.18
N LEU A 160 3.04 -19.75 -4.18
CA LEU A 160 1.86 -19.27 -3.45
C LEU A 160 2.14 -17.94 -2.73
N LEU A 161 3.21 -17.85 -1.94
CA LEU A 161 3.53 -16.62 -1.20
C LEU A 161 3.97 -15.49 -2.13
N GLN A 162 4.60 -15.83 -3.26
CA GLN A 162 4.97 -14.85 -4.29
C GLN A 162 3.77 -14.27 -5.04
N SER A 163 2.79 -15.10 -5.40
CA SER A 163 1.57 -14.66 -6.10
C SER A 163 0.67 -13.81 -5.21
N PHE A 164 0.50 -14.20 -3.94
CA PHE A 164 -0.28 -13.47 -2.95
C PHE A 164 0.59 -12.45 -2.20
N SER A 165 1.37 -11.63 -2.91
CA SER A 165 2.36 -10.72 -2.31
C SER A 165 1.77 -9.64 -1.40
N TYR A 166 2.61 -9.11 -0.51
CA TYR A 166 2.27 -7.95 0.32
C TYR A 166 1.84 -6.73 -0.51
N GLY A 167 2.46 -6.52 -1.69
CA GLY A 167 2.07 -5.45 -2.61
C GLY A 167 0.66 -5.63 -3.16
N LEU A 168 0.22 -6.87 -3.40
CA LEU A 168 -1.15 -7.16 -3.81
C LEU A 168 -2.15 -6.84 -2.69
N LEU A 169 -1.83 -7.19 -1.44
CA LEU A 169 -2.62 -6.80 -0.27
C LEU A 169 -2.79 -5.27 -0.20
N ILE A 170 -1.70 -4.53 -0.29
CA ILE A 170 -1.72 -3.06 -0.30
C ILE A 170 -2.61 -2.52 -1.43
N ASN A 171 -2.50 -3.06 -2.65
CA ASN A 171 -3.31 -2.62 -3.78
C ASN A 171 -4.81 -2.89 -3.58
N LYS A 172 -5.17 -4.05 -3.01
CA LYS A 172 -6.58 -4.36 -2.74
C LYS A 172 -7.16 -3.48 -1.63
N ILE A 173 -6.37 -3.19 -0.59
CA ILE A 173 -6.75 -2.21 0.43
C ILE A 173 -6.93 -0.82 -0.19
N LYS A 174 -6.09 -0.40 -1.14
CA LYS A 174 -6.29 0.88 -1.86
C LYS A 174 -7.62 0.90 -2.62
N SER A 175 -7.99 -0.20 -3.28
CA SER A 175 -9.31 -0.31 -3.93
C SER A 175 -10.46 -0.19 -2.92
N TYR A 176 -10.32 -0.76 -1.72
CA TYR A 176 -11.30 -0.56 -0.65
C TYR A 176 -11.35 0.90 -0.17
N ILE A 177 -10.19 1.54 0.05
CA ILE A 177 -10.09 2.96 0.42
C ILE A 177 -10.79 3.85 -0.61
N GLU A 178 -10.62 3.59 -1.92
CA GLU A 178 -11.28 4.37 -2.97
C GLU A 178 -12.81 4.32 -2.86
N LEU A 179 -13.37 3.16 -2.54
CA LEU A 179 -14.80 2.99 -2.30
C LEU A 179 -15.25 3.69 -1.03
N PHE A 180 -14.51 3.52 0.07
CA PHE A 180 -14.78 4.16 1.35
C PHE A 180 -14.75 5.69 1.23
N MET A 181 -13.76 6.24 0.54
CA MET A 181 -13.63 7.70 0.34
C MET A 181 -14.78 8.25 -0.49
N LYS A 182 -15.26 7.49 -1.49
CA LYS A 182 -16.42 7.86 -2.31
C LYS A 182 -17.72 7.89 -1.50
N GLU A 183 -17.89 6.95 -0.57
CA GLU A 183 -19.04 6.95 0.36
C GLU A 183 -19.00 8.16 1.31
N ASN A 184 -17.79 8.62 1.68
CA ASN A 184 -17.55 9.69 2.65
C ASN A 184 -17.11 11.03 2.04
N GLU A 185 -17.43 11.30 0.77
CA GLU A 185 -17.13 12.57 0.08
C GLU A 185 -17.76 13.81 0.75
N THR A 186 -18.69 13.59 1.68
CA THR A 186 -19.43 14.63 2.40
C THR A 186 -18.76 15.15 3.68
N ASN A 187 -17.50 14.79 3.95
CA ASN A 187 -16.79 15.25 5.15
C ASN A 187 -16.79 16.79 5.25
N PHE A 188 -17.42 17.29 6.32
CA PHE A 188 -17.64 18.72 6.53
C PHE A 188 -16.35 19.54 6.48
N LEU A 189 -15.28 19.12 7.17
CA LEU A 189 -14.04 19.88 7.21
C LEU A 189 -13.34 19.92 5.85
N ILE A 190 -13.41 18.84 5.07
CA ILE A 190 -12.86 18.83 3.71
C ILE A 190 -13.64 19.81 2.84
N GLN A 191 -14.98 19.78 2.91
CA GLN A 191 -15.82 20.68 2.13
C GLN A 191 -15.59 22.15 2.48
N GLU A 192 -15.58 22.49 3.77
CA GLU A 192 -15.36 23.86 4.22
C GLU A 192 -13.96 24.37 3.89
N ALA A 193 -12.93 23.52 4.04
CA ALA A 193 -11.58 23.86 3.63
C ALA A 193 -11.50 24.13 2.11
N THR A 194 -12.15 23.29 1.29
CA THR A 194 -12.20 23.46 -0.17
C THR A 194 -12.89 24.77 -0.55
N LYS A 195 -14.06 25.07 0.02
CA LYS A 195 -14.78 26.35 -0.21
C LYS A 195 -13.90 27.55 0.12
N HIS A 196 -13.19 27.51 1.24
CA HIS A 196 -12.34 28.60 1.68
C HIS A 196 -11.08 28.79 0.82
N VAL A 197 -10.51 27.72 0.26
CA VAL A 197 -9.39 27.86 -0.68
C VAL A 197 -9.85 28.43 -2.02
N VAL A 198 -11.02 27.99 -2.51
CA VAL A 198 -11.63 28.53 -3.73
C VAL A 198 -11.93 30.02 -3.58
N SER A 199 -12.50 30.45 -2.45
CA SER A 199 -12.83 31.86 -2.21
C SER A 199 -11.59 32.76 -2.04
N LYS A 200 -10.47 32.22 -1.57
CA LYS A 200 -9.19 32.96 -1.44
C LYS A 200 -8.36 33.01 -2.72
N GLY A 201 -8.80 32.40 -3.83
CA GLY A 201 -8.06 32.42 -5.09
C GLY A 201 -6.67 31.75 -5.03
N LEU A 202 -6.39 30.99 -3.98
CA LEU A 202 -5.10 30.30 -3.75
C LEU A 202 -4.90 29.08 -4.67
N GLY A 203 -5.81 28.86 -5.62
CA GLY A 203 -5.80 27.78 -6.60
C GLY A 203 -5.13 28.09 -7.95
N ALA A 204 -4.60 29.29 -8.20
CA ALA A 204 -3.94 29.61 -9.47
C ALA A 204 -2.93 30.77 -9.39
N THR A 205 -1.68 30.47 -9.04
CA THR A 205 -0.52 31.32 -9.40
C THR A 205 0.58 30.47 -9.97
N ALA A 206 0.40 30.04 -11.23
CA ALA A 206 1.46 29.56 -12.10
C ALA A 206 0.99 29.50 -13.57
N LEU A 207 0.56 30.62 -14.15
CA LEU A 207 0.72 30.88 -15.59
C LEU A 207 0.37 32.33 -15.94
N GLN A 208 1.34 33.24 -15.84
CA GLN A 208 1.48 34.27 -16.86
C GLN A 208 2.98 34.46 -17.13
N ASN A 209 3.39 34.03 -18.32
CA ASN A 209 4.58 34.53 -18.95
C ASN A 209 4.40 36.04 -19.17
N ARG A 210 5.26 36.86 -18.58
CA ARG A 210 5.70 38.11 -19.20
C ARG A 210 7.21 38.27 -19.04
N PRO A 211 7.85 38.96 -20.01
CA PRO A 211 9.27 38.84 -20.26
C PRO A 211 10.09 39.54 -19.19
N VAL A 212 11.33 39.06 -19.09
CA VAL A 212 12.46 39.61 -18.34
C VAL A 212 12.53 41.14 -18.45
N GLU A 213 12.47 41.82 -17.31
CA GLU A 213 13.31 42.99 -17.07
C GLU A 213 13.97 42.85 -15.70
N VAL A 214 15.29 43.00 -15.73
CA VAL A 214 16.21 42.96 -14.60
C VAL A 214 16.04 44.23 -13.78
N ASN A 215 15.94 44.10 -12.46
CA ASN A 215 16.57 45.06 -11.56
C ASN A 215 16.85 44.41 -10.19
N GLU A 216 18.12 44.45 -9.81
CA GLU A 216 18.63 44.08 -8.50
C GLU A 216 18.25 45.15 -7.47
N ASN A 217 17.72 44.73 -6.31
CA ASN A 217 18.24 45.10 -4.99
C ASN A 217 17.31 44.63 -3.86
N GLY A 218 17.92 44.14 -2.78
CA GLY A 218 17.29 44.08 -1.46
C GLY A 218 17.37 42.73 -0.74
N LYS A 219 18.41 42.58 0.09
CA LYS A 219 18.47 41.56 1.17
C LYS A 219 17.26 41.69 2.10
N SER A 220 16.60 40.57 2.42
CA SER A 220 16.15 40.30 3.78
C SER A 220 15.91 38.80 3.99
N ASP A 221 16.45 38.28 5.08
CA ASP A 221 16.28 36.92 5.57
C ASP A 221 14.81 36.63 5.93
N SER A 222 14.29 35.47 5.51
CA SER A 222 13.23 34.79 6.26
C SER A 222 13.18 33.30 5.89
N GLU A 223 13.14 32.46 6.93
CA GLU A 223 13.17 31.00 6.93
C GLU A 223 12.12 30.33 6.01
N PRO A 224 12.38 29.12 5.49
CA PRO A 224 11.39 28.38 4.72
C PRO A 224 10.31 27.82 5.65
N LYS A 225 9.22 28.57 5.86
CA LYS A 225 8.00 28.06 6.49
C LYS A 225 7.41 26.93 5.64
N GLN A 226 7.34 25.74 6.23
CA GLN A 226 6.67 24.55 5.69
C GLN A 226 5.24 24.89 5.23
N ARG A 227 5.06 25.03 3.91
CA ARG A 227 3.73 25.13 3.29
C ARG A 227 3.13 23.72 3.21
N PHE A 228 2.36 23.38 4.23
CA PHE A 228 1.72 22.07 4.39
C PHE A 228 0.61 21.81 3.37
N VAL A 229 0.85 20.87 2.45
CA VAL A 229 0.04 19.70 2.00
C VAL A 229 -1.42 19.92 1.52
N LEU A 230 -2.04 21.09 1.64
CA LEU A 230 -3.41 21.31 1.19
C LEU A 230 -3.54 21.38 -0.36
N SER A 231 -2.44 21.68 -1.06
CA SER A 231 -2.44 21.85 -2.52
C SER A 231 -2.74 20.57 -3.31
N ILE A 232 -2.50 19.39 -2.73
CA ILE A 232 -2.64 18.11 -3.44
C ILE A 232 -4.11 17.64 -3.45
N ILE A 233 -4.93 18.07 -2.47
CA ILE A 233 -6.39 17.81 -2.48
C ILE A 233 -7.05 18.57 -3.65
N LEU A 234 -6.62 19.80 -3.90
CA LEU A 234 -7.24 20.69 -4.90
C LEU A 234 -6.91 20.32 -6.34
N LEU A 235 -5.71 19.76 -6.60
CA LEU A 235 -5.32 19.39 -7.95
C LEU A 235 -6.10 18.20 -8.50
N ARG A 236 -6.72 17.38 -7.63
CA ARG A 236 -7.49 16.20 -8.07
C ARG A 236 -8.93 16.54 -8.45
N ASP A 237 -9.52 17.55 -7.82
CA ASP A 237 -10.95 17.90 -8.00
C ASP A 237 -11.21 18.91 -9.13
N VAL A 238 -10.19 19.66 -9.57
CA VAL A 238 -10.38 20.72 -10.59
C VAL A 238 -10.31 20.21 -12.04
N LEU A 239 -9.70 19.04 -12.29
CA LEU A 239 -9.55 18.46 -13.64
C LEU A 239 -10.51 17.29 -13.87
N GLY A 240 -11.80 17.59 -13.82
CA GLY A 240 -12.85 16.72 -14.34
C GLY A 240 -12.76 16.58 -15.86
N HIS A 241 -12.54 15.34 -16.32
CA HIS A 241 -12.58 14.79 -17.69
C HIS A 241 -11.32 14.92 -18.57
N THR A 242 -10.57 13.82 -18.75
CA THR A 242 -10.74 12.84 -19.86
C THR A 242 -9.78 11.65 -19.65
N PHE A 243 -10.28 10.42 -19.78
CA PHE A 243 -9.48 9.19 -19.84
C PHE A 243 -8.43 9.23 -20.97
N PRO A 244 -7.23 8.65 -20.76
CA PRO A 244 -6.53 7.93 -21.82
C PRO A 244 -6.77 6.43 -21.70
N ILE A 245 -7.08 5.85 -22.86
CA ILE A 245 -7.48 4.48 -23.16
C ILE A 245 -6.34 3.47 -22.87
N PHE A 246 -6.00 3.20 -21.60
CA PHE A 246 -5.00 2.17 -21.27
C PHE A 246 -5.41 1.15 -20.19
N LEU A 247 -6.52 1.35 -19.51
CA LEU A 247 -7.02 0.43 -18.48
C LEU A 247 -8.29 -0.33 -18.89
N LYS A 248 -8.62 -0.37 -20.19
CA LYS A 248 -9.72 -1.21 -20.72
C LYS A 248 -9.24 -2.58 -21.22
N PHE A 249 -7.94 -2.84 -21.26
CA PHE A 249 -7.38 -4.07 -21.87
C PHE A 249 -7.04 -5.21 -20.90
N VAL A 250 -7.06 -4.98 -19.58
CA VAL A 250 -6.74 -6.04 -18.59
C VAL A 250 -8.00 -6.63 -17.94
N LEU A 251 -9.16 -5.96 -18.04
CA LEU A 251 -10.39 -6.40 -17.37
C LEU A 251 -11.21 -7.46 -18.12
N PHE A 252 -10.83 -7.88 -19.33
CA PHE A 252 -11.67 -8.76 -20.17
C PHE A 252 -11.01 -10.08 -20.63
N ARG A 253 -9.99 -10.58 -19.92
CA ARG A 253 -9.45 -11.94 -20.16
C ARG A 253 -9.43 -12.87 -18.93
N GLY A 254 -9.94 -12.42 -17.79
CA GLY A 254 -9.93 -13.21 -16.55
C GLY A 254 -11.20 -14.03 -16.29
N LEU A 255 -12.22 -13.91 -17.14
CA LEU A 255 -13.53 -14.51 -16.89
C LEU A 255 -14.03 -15.31 -18.11
N ASP A 256 -13.20 -16.21 -18.63
CA ASP A 256 -13.70 -17.29 -19.51
C ASP A 256 -12.75 -18.51 -19.62
N SER A 257 -12.26 -19.03 -18.49
CA SER A 257 -11.58 -20.33 -18.49
C SER A 257 -11.80 -21.12 -17.20
N MET A 258 -13.05 -21.44 -16.91
CA MET A 258 -13.37 -22.66 -16.17
C MET A 258 -14.60 -23.32 -16.79
N GLN A 259 -14.44 -23.75 -18.04
CA GLN A 259 -15.16 -24.89 -18.62
C GLN A 259 -14.38 -25.39 -19.84
N ASN A 260 -14.18 -26.71 -19.87
CA ASN A 260 -13.78 -27.56 -20.99
C ASN A 260 -12.29 -27.91 -21.23
N VAL A 261 -12.07 -29.21 -21.11
CA VAL A 261 -10.97 -30.05 -21.59
C VAL A 261 -10.79 -29.91 -23.11
N GLY A 262 -9.55 -29.83 -23.59
CA GLY A 262 -9.22 -30.04 -25.01
C GLY A 262 -7.88 -29.42 -25.44
N LYS A 263 -7.02 -30.24 -26.04
CA LYS A 263 -5.68 -29.94 -26.57
C LYS A 263 -5.69 -28.77 -27.57
N ASN A 264 -4.65 -27.91 -27.54
CA ASN A 264 -3.77 -27.58 -28.69
C ASN A 264 -2.85 -26.38 -28.39
N GLU A 265 -1.57 -26.53 -28.80
CA GLU A 265 -0.56 -25.48 -28.88
C GLU A 265 -0.98 -24.35 -29.82
N VAL A 266 -0.77 -23.08 -29.43
CA VAL A 266 -0.31 -22.01 -30.34
C VAL A 266 0.48 -20.96 -29.54
N SER A 267 1.70 -20.67 -30.01
CA SER A 267 2.60 -19.64 -29.48
C SER A 267 2.09 -18.23 -29.79
N LEU A 268 2.14 -17.30 -28.82
CA LEU A 268 2.00 -15.86 -29.06
C LEU A 268 3.06 -15.09 -28.27
N ALA A 269 4.10 -14.67 -28.98
CA ALA A 269 5.15 -13.78 -28.49
C ALA A 269 4.58 -12.38 -28.19
N CYS A 270 4.89 -11.85 -27.00
CA CYS A 270 4.55 -10.48 -26.61
C CYS A 270 5.82 -9.61 -26.58
N SER A 271 5.86 -8.60 -27.45
CA SER A 271 6.93 -7.61 -27.59
C SER A 271 6.96 -6.65 -26.38
N ARG A 272 7.90 -6.88 -25.44
CA ARG A 272 8.12 -6.01 -24.27
C ARG A 272 8.89 -4.74 -24.65
N ARG A 273 8.33 -3.56 -24.37
CA ARG A 273 9.07 -2.28 -24.43
C ARG A 273 10.26 -2.34 -23.46
N ARG A 274 11.48 -2.08 -23.96
CA ARG A 274 12.71 -2.14 -23.16
C ARG A 274 12.74 -1.02 -22.12
N GLN A 275 12.71 -1.36 -20.83
CA GLN A 275 12.88 -0.40 -19.74
C GLN A 275 14.34 0.08 -19.66
N ARG A 276 14.57 1.40 -19.77
CA ARG A 276 15.90 2.03 -19.72
C ARG A 276 16.46 2.02 -18.28
N TRP A 277 17.77 1.83 -18.12
CA TRP A 277 18.45 1.82 -16.83
C TRP A 277 18.73 3.25 -16.34
N THR A 278 18.54 3.46 -15.04
CA THR A 278 18.79 4.74 -14.37
C THR A 278 20.19 4.76 -13.72
N HIS A 279 20.76 5.96 -13.54
CA HIS A 279 22.08 6.11 -12.91
C HIS A 279 22.12 5.56 -11.48
N LYS A 280 21.01 5.67 -10.74
CA LYS A 280 20.88 5.12 -9.39
C LYS A 280 20.95 3.59 -9.40
N GLU A 281 20.22 2.92 -10.31
CA GLU A 281 20.31 1.47 -10.48
C GLU A 281 21.74 1.02 -10.84
N ASP A 282 22.43 1.76 -11.72
CA ASP A 282 23.82 1.41 -12.07
C ASP A 282 24.79 1.57 -10.87
N LEU A 283 24.56 2.56 -10.01
CA LEU A 283 25.36 2.77 -8.80
C LEU A 283 25.14 1.64 -7.79
N GLU A 284 23.88 1.29 -7.52
CA GLU A 284 23.51 0.17 -6.63
C GLU A 284 24.07 -1.16 -7.15
N LEU A 285 24.06 -1.38 -8.48
CA LEU A 285 24.65 -2.56 -9.09
C LEU A 285 26.17 -2.60 -8.89
N LYS A 286 26.87 -1.46 -9.05
CA LYS A 286 28.32 -1.37 -8.80
C LYS A 286 28.67 -1.63 -7.34
N LEU A 287 27.90 -1.07 -6.40
CA LEU A 287 28.08 -1.30 -4.96
C LEU A 287 27.85 -2.77 -4.60
N GLY A 288 26.73 -3.35 -5.06
CA GLY A 288 26.42 -4.75 -4.82
C GLY A 288 27.45 -5.71 -5.42
N VAL A 289 28.01 -5.41 -6.59
CA VAL A 289 29.10 -6.23 -7.14
C VAL A 289 30.39 -6.07 -6.34
N LYS A 290 30.70 -4.87 -5.81
CA LYS A 290 31.85 -4.63 -4.94
C LYS A 290 31.73 -5.40 -3.62
N GLU A 291 30.52 -5.51 -3.08
CA GLU A 291 30.25 -6.14 -1.79
C GLU A 291 30.08 -7.67 -1.89
N PHE A 292 29.30 -8.16 -2.86
CA PHE A 292 28.96 -9.57 -2.98
C PHE A 292 29.74 -10.32 -4.07
N GLY A 293 30.50 -9.61 -4.92
CA GLY A 293 31.25 -10.20 -6.03
C GLY A 293 30.42 -10.47 -7.28
N VAL A 294 31.10 -10.55 -8.43
CA VAL A 294 30.49 -10.81 -9.75
C VAL A 294 29.87 -12.20 -9.77
N GLY A 295 28.61 -12.32 -10.22
CA GLY A 295 27.90 -13.60 -10.33
C GLY A 295 26.82 -13.81 -9.27
N ASN A 296 26.88 -13.08 -8.15
CA ASN A 296 25.91 -13.18 -7.05
C ASN A 296 24.67 -12.30 -7.27
N TRP A 297 24.09 -12.35 -8.48
CA TRP A 297 23.01 -11.45 -8.92
C TRP A 297 21.74 -11.53 -8.08
N ALA A 298 21.40 -12.72 -7.56
CA ALA A 298 20.24 -12.90 -6.69
C ALA A 298 20.44 -12.20 -5.33
N LYS A 299 21.65 -12.23 -4.77
CA LYS A 299 22.00 -11.51 -3.54
C LYS A 299 22.03 -10.01 -3.77
N ILE A 300 22.62 -9.57 -4.89
CA ILE A 300 22.67 -8.15 -5.26
C ILE A 300 21.26 -7.60 -5.47
N LEU A 301 20.40 -8.33 -6.19
CA LEU A 301 19.00 -7.93 -6.40
C LEU A 301 18.22 -7.83 -5.09
N ALA A 302 18.51 -8.72 -4.13
CA ALA A 302 17.86 -8.70 -2.81
C ALA A 302 18.35 -7.56 -1.92
N HIS A 303 19.60 -7.11 -2.09
CA HIS A 303 20.20 -6.05 -1.28
C HIS A 303 19.94 -4.64 -1.83
N GLY A 304 19.85 -4.48 -3.15
CA GLY A 304 19.67 -3.18 -3.80
C GLY A 304 18.23 -2.92 -4.28
N ASN A 305 17.85 -1.65 -4.34
CA ASN A 305 16.53 -1.26 -4.84
C ASN A 305 16.53 -1.12 -6.38
N PHE A 306 16.14 -2.19 -7.08
CA PHE A 306 16.16 -2.26 -8.54
C PHE A 306 14.76 -2.26 -9.18
N ASN A 307 13.77 -1.51 -8.69
CA ASN A 307 12.51 -1.21 -9.42
C ASN A 307 11.96 -2.33 -10.35
N ASN A 308 11.69 -3.52 -9.79
CA ASN A 308 11.18 -4.72 -10.50
C ASN A 308 12.11 -5.35 -11.56
N ARG A 309 13.42 -5.13 -11.49
CA ARG A 309 14.42 -5.83 -12.33
C ARG A 309 14.61 -7.26 -11.85
N THR A 310 15.08 -8.13 -12.75
CA THR A 310 15.41 -9.52 -12.44
C THR A 310 16.92 -9.74 -12.38
N SER A 311 17.35 -10.83 -11.74
CA SER A 311 18.76 -11.21 -11.61
C SER A 311 19.45 -11.35 -12.97
N VAL A 312 18.72 -11.81 -13.99
CA VAL A 312 19.19 -11.89 -15.37
C VAL A 312 19.43 -10.49 -15.97
N MET A 313 18.54 -9.53 -15.70
CA MET A 313 18.70 -8.15 -16.17
C MET A 313 19.92 -7.47 -15.54
N LEU A 314 20.18 -7.72 -14.25
CA LEU A 314 21.38 -7.21 -13.57
C LEU A 314 22.66 -7.78 -14.19
N LYS A 315 22.69 -9.09 -14.45
CA LYS A 315 23.80 -9.76 -15.14
C LYS A 315 24.08 -9.12 -16.51
N ASP A 316 23.05 -8.91 -17.32
CA ASP A 316 23.22 -8.34 -18.66
C ASP A 316 23.58 -6.85 -18.61
N ARG A 317 23.09 -6.10 -17.63
CA ARG A 317 23.51 -4.70 -17.43
C ARG A 317 24.98 -4.60 -17.00
N TRP A 318 25.42 -5.48 -16.10
CA TRP A 318 26.81 -5.51 -15.64
C TRP A 318 27.80 -5.76 -16.79
N ARG A 319 27.43 -6.61 -17.75
CA ARG A 319 28.22 -6.86 -18.98
C ARG A 319 28.40 -5.60 -19.82
N THR A 320 27.39 -4.73 -19.87
CA THR A 320 27.46 -3.45 -20.58
C THR A 320 28.28 -2.43 -19.80
N LEU A 321 28.08 -2.33 -18.48
CA LEU A 321 28.85 -1.42 -17.61
C LEU A 321 30.34 -1.78 -17.55
N SER A 322 30.69 -3.06 -17.58
CA SER A 322 32.10 -3.52 -17.55
C SER A 322 32.87 -3.20 -18.83
N LYS A 323 32.18 -2.86 -19.93
CA LYS A 323 32.79 -2.48 -21.21
C LYS A 323 32.98 -0.97 -21.35
N ILE A 324 32.24 -0.19 -20.55
CA ILE A 324 32.37 1.27 -20.47
C ILE A 324 33.38 1.51 -19.34
N LYS A 325 34.67 1.42 -19.69
CA LYS A 325 35.78 1.72 -18.78
C LYS A 325 35.96 3.23 -18.64
#